data_AF-A0A2H9MDH4-F1
#
_entry.id   AF-A0A2H9MDH4-F1
#
_cell.length_a   1.000
_cell.length_b   1.000
_cell.length_c   1.000
_cell.angle_alpha   90.00
_cell.angle_beta   90.00
_cell.angle_gamma   90.00
#
_symmetry.space_group_name_H-M   'P 1'
#
loop_
_entity.id
_entity.type
_entity.pdbx_description
1 polymer ?
#
loop_
_entity_poly.entity_id
_entity_poly.type
_entity_poly.pdbx_seq_one_letter_code
_entity_poly.pdbx_strand_id
1 'polypeptide(L)'
;MKKVIVAVILVVLLTSFTGCGVKQTGTTPSNPIPQEQTKIVKFDSSPQGAEVFVDNYQIGQTPVEYKLPIGTHSILVKKDGFEYYYENIDVTNGGKEQSIMAVLKKELLQYGGVVQFNDRPIIGNGYPDL
;
A
#
# COMPACT_ATOMS: atom_id res chain seq x y z
N MET A 1 21.29 11.94 -17.91
CA MET A 1 20.38 12.92 -18.53
C MET A 1 19.48 13.50 -17.44
N LYS A 2 19.81 14.67 -16.89
CA LYS A 2 19.01 15.36 -15.86
C LYS A 2 18.42 16.62 -16.51
N LYS A 3 17.10 16.68 -16.66
CA LYS A 3 16.43 17.83 -17.29
C LYS A 3 16.36 18.98 -16.29
N VAL A 4 17.22 19.98 -16.49
CA VAL A 4 17.14 21.30 -15.87
C VAL A 4 16.02 22.06 -16.56
N ILE A 5 14.99 22.52 -15.83
CA ILE A 5 13.97 23.43 -16.36
C ILE A 5 14.17 24.78 -15.68
N VAL A 6 14.74 25.69 -16.46
CA VAL A 6 14.80 27.13 -16.22
C VAL A 6 13.40 27.70 -16.45
N ALA A 7 12.86 28.43 -15.48
CA ALA A 7 11.69 29.29 -15.68
C ALA A 7 12.06 30.73 -15.36
N VAL A 8 12.45 31.46 -16.40
CA VAL A 8 12.53 32.92 -16.44
C VAL A 8 11.09 33.44 -16.53
N ILE A 9 10.65 34.26 -15.56
CA ILE A 9 9.41 35.02 -15.70
C ILE A 9 9.75 36.50 -15.49
N LEU A 10 9.51 37.25 -16.56
CA LEU A 10 9.88 38.63 -16.77
C LEU A 10 8.63 39.52 -16.66
N VAL A 11 8.69 40.48 -15.73
CA VAL A 11 8.02 41.81 -15.69
C VAL A 11 6.49 41.84 -15.52
N VAL A 12 6.00 42.67 -14.57
CA VAL A 12 5.15 43.86 -14.78
C VAL A 12 5.16 44.73 -13.50
N LEU A 13 5.52 46.00 -13.67
CA LEU A 13 5.46 47.11 -12.72
C LEU A 13 4.01 47.62 -12.52
N LEU A 14 3.80 48.42 -11.46
CA LEU A 14 2.63 49.28 -11.14
C LEU A 14 1.67 48.61 -10.12
N THR A 15 1.38 49.10 -8.91
CA THR A 15 1.23 50.48 -8.41
C THR A 15 1.38 50.49 -6.88
N SER A 16 1.80 51.62 -6.33
CA SER A 16 1.92 51.92 -4.91
C SER A 16 0.58 51.80 -4.16
N PHE A 17 0.47 50.81 -3.27
CA PHE A 17 -0.55 50.79 -2.23
C PHE A 17 0.00 51.45 -0.95
N THR A 18 -0.31 52.74 -0.79
CA THR A 18 -0.32 53.38 0.52
C THR A 18 -1.61 52.96 1.21
N GLY A 19 -1.50 52.03 2.16
CA GLY A 19 -2.56 51.68 3.09
C GLY A 19 -1.95 51.41 4.45
N CYS A 20 -1.91 52.43 5.31
CA CYS A 20 -1.45 52.34 6.69
C CYS A 20 -2.62 51.97 7.59
N GLY A 21 -2.48 50.91 8.40
CA GLY A 21 -3.21 50.78 9.67
C GLY A 21 -3.96 49.48 9.93
N VAL A 22 -3.27 48.47 10.50
CA VAL A 22 -3.68 47.77 11.74
C VAL A 22 -2.41 47.38 12.49
N LYS A 23 -2.30 47.80 13.76
CA LYS A 23 -1.18 47.46 14.64
C LYS A 23 -1.23 45.98 14.98
N GLN A 24 -0.15 45.28 14.72
CA GLN A 24 0.07 43.89 15.12
C GLN A 24 0.12 43.81 16.64
N THR A 25 -0.96 43.29 17.24
CA THR A 25 -0.93 42.75 18.60
C THR A 25 -0.69 41.26 18.48
N GLY A 26 0.53 40.82 18.77
CA GLY A 26 0.88 39.42 18.80
C GLY A 26 0.20 38.69 19.95
N THR A 27 -0.47 37.59 19.63
CA THR A 27 -0.53 36.37 20.43
C THR A 27 -0.60 35.19 19.47
N THR A 28 0.54 34.50 19.30
CA THR A 28 0.69 33.03 19.32
C THR A 28 0.06 32.22 18.15
N PRO A 29 0.82 31.29 17.52
CA PRO A 29 0.81 31.04 16.08
C PRO A 29 -0.46 30.33 15.60
N SER A 30 -0.97 30.73 14.44
CA SER A 30 -1.77 29.83 13.61
C SER A 30 -0.83 28.72 13.11
N ASN A 31 -0.53 27.75 13.96
CA ASN A 31 -0.15 26.45 13.43
C ASN A 31 -1.34 26.05 12.56
N PRO A 32 -1.21 25.91 11.22
CA PRO A 32 -2.20 25.13 10.52
C PRO A 32 -2.21 23.79 11.27
N ILE A 33 -3.35 23.41 11.86
CA ILE A 33 -3.59 22.01 12.22
C ILE A 33 -3.06 21.24 11.02
N PRO A 34 -2.07 20.33 11.15
CA PRO A 34 -1.51 19.63 10.01
C PRO A 34 -2.69 19.19 9.16
N GLN A 35 -2.89 19.84 8.02
CA GLN A 35 -3.97 19.46 7.13
C GLN A 35 -3.49 18.10 6.65
N GLU A 36 -4.04 17.03 7.23
CA GLU A 36 -3.82 15.66 6.78
C GLU A 36 -4.25 15.65 5.32
N GLN A 37 -3.31 15.98 4.45
CA GLN A 37 -3.50 15.85 3.03
C GLN A 37 -3.69 14.36 2.81
N THR A 38 -4.74 14.02 2.10
CA THR A 38 -5.17 12.64 1.92
C THR A 38 -5.37 12.37 0.44
N LYS A 39 -5.11 11.13 0.02
CA LYS A 39 -5.27 10.66 -1.35
C LYS A 39 -6.13 9.39 -1.37
N ILE A 40 -6.95 9.24 -2.40
CA ILE A 40 -7.67 7.99 -2.65
C ILE A 40 -6.71 7.01 -3.30
N VAL A 41 -6.56 5.84 -2.68
CA VAL A 41 -5.75 4.72 -3.16
C VAL A 41 -6.68 3.55 -3.45
N LYS A 42 -6.57 3.00 -4.66
CA LYS A 42 -7.28 1.78 -5.05
C LYS A 42 -6.40 0.57 -4.75
N PHE A 43 -6.94 -0.38 -4.01
CA PHE A 43 -6.33 -1.67 -3.72
C PHE A 43 -7.02 -2.75 -4.52
N ASP A 44 -6.24 -3.50 -5.27
CA ASP A 44 -6.71 -4.59 -6.13
C ASP A 44 -5.82 -5.81 -5.91
N SER A 45 -6.33 -7.02 -6.20
CA SER A 45 -5.53 -8.23 -6.08
C SER A 45 -5.89 -9.33 -7.06
N SER A 46 -4.92 -10.19 -7.30
CA SER A 46 -5.10 -11.46 -7.99
C SER A 46 -4.67 -12.62 -7.07
N PRO A 47 -5.60 -13.51 -6.65
CA PRO A 47 -7.04 -13.49 -6.95
C PRO A 47 -7.81 -12.37 -6.23
N GLN A 48 -9.02 -12.08 -6.72
CA GLN A 48 -9.96 -11.09 -6.14
C GLN A 48 -10.53 -11.52 -4.79
N GLY A 49 -11.08 -10.58 -4.01
CA GLY A 49 -11.70 -10.86 -2.71
C GLY A 49 -10.67 -11.24 -1.64
N ALA A 50 -9.51 -10.60 -1.65
CA ALA A 50 -8.51 -10.70 -0.59
C ALA A 50 -8.76 -9.60 0.45
N GLU A 51 -8.58 -9.89 1.74
CA GLU A 51 -8.71 -8.89 2.80
C GLU A 51 -7.52 -7.93 2.77
N VAL A 52 -7.79 -6.62 2.86
CA VAL A 52 -6.78 -5.56 2.85
C VAL A 52 -6.72 -4.89 4.22
N PHE A 53 -5.51 -4.72 4.71
CA PHE A 53 -5.17 -4.03 5.94
C PHE A 53 -4.20 -2.90 5.61
N VAL A 54 -4.45 -1.72 6.19
CA VAL A 54 -3.51 -0.60 6.16
C VAL A 54 -3.22 -0.18 7.59
N ASP A 55 -1.93 -0.10 7.93
CA ASP A 55 -1.45 0.22 9.28
C ASP A 55 -2.10 -0.66 10.35
N ASN A 56 -2.21 -1.96 10.05
CA ASN A 56 -2.84 -3.00 10.87
C ASN A 56 -4.36 -2.89 11.02
N TYR A 57 -5.03 -1.93 10.38
CA TYR A 57 -6.49 -1.81 10.37
C TYR A 57 -7.09 -2.42 9.10
N GLN A 58 -8.10 -3.26 9.25
CA GLN A 58 -8.83 -3.82 8.11
C GLN A 58 -9.69 -2.74 7.44
N ILE A 59 -9.46 -2.52 6.14
CA ILE A 59 -10.20 -1.52 5.36
C ILE A 59 -11.29 -2.13 4.47
N GLY A 60 -11.19 -3.43 4.17
CA GLY A 60 -12.16 -4.13 3.33
C GLY A 60 -11.56 -5.32 2.59
N GLN A 61 -12.17 -5.67 1.45
CA GLN A 61 -11.70 -6.72 0.55
C GLN A 61 -11.47 -6.16 -0.85
N THR A 62 -10.48 -6.67 -1.57
CA THR A 62 -10.20 -6.25 -2.95
C THR A 62 -11.35 -6.63 -3.91
N PRO A 63 -11.71 -5.74 -4.85
CA PRO A 63 -11.16 -4.39 -5.05
C PRO A 63 -11.80 -3.37 -4.10
N VAL A 64 -11.00 -2.50 -3.49
CA VAL A 64 -11.47 -1.44 -2.56
C VAL A 64 -10.74 -0.13 -2.78
N GLU A 65 -11.44 0.99 -2.65
CA GLU A 65 -10.85 2.33 -2.60
C GLU A 65 -10.82 2.83 -1.17
N TYR A 66 -9.69 3.39 -0.75
CA TYR A 66 -9.51 3.89 0.61
C TYR A 66 -8.73 5.20 0.62
N LYS A 67 -9.15 6.12 1.49
CA LYS A 67 -8.57 7.45 1.62
C LYS A 67 -7.45 7.40 2.66
N LEU A 68 -6.21 7.55 2.21
CA LEU A 68 -5.03 7.52 3.07
C LEU A 68 -4.43 8.91 3.25
N PRO A 69 -3.92 9.24 4.45
CA PRO A 69 -3.01 10.36 4.63
C PRO A 69 -1.81 10.29 3.67
N ILE A 70 -1.18 11.43 3.43
CA ILE A 70 0.10 11.51 2.75
C ILE A 70 1.17 11.08 3.76
N GLY A 71 2.01 10.13 3.35
CA GLY A 71 3.00 9.50 4.21
C GLY A 71 3.25 8.06 3.81
N THR A 72 4.08 7.38 4.60
CA THR A 72 4.36 5.96 4.44
C THR A 72 3.30 5.16 5.18
N HIS A 73 2.69 4.20 4.48
CA HIS A 73 1.69 3.31 5.04
C HIS A 73 2.10 1.87 4.81
N SER A 74 1.88 1.03 5.83
CA SER A 74 2.10 -0.40 5.76
C SER A 74 0.85 -1.10 5.26
N ILE A 75 0.99 -1.94 4.24
CA ILE A 75 -0.11 -2.69 3.65
C ILE A 75 0.11 -4.18 3.90
N LEU A 76 -0.98 -4.85 4.27
CA LEU A 76 -1.09 -6.30 4.29
C LEU A 76 -2.30 -6.73 3.47
N VAL A 77 -2.10 -7.61 2.51
CA VAL A 77 -3.18 -8.27 1.76
C VAL A 77 -3.11 -9.76 2.03
N LYS A 78 -4.21 -10.33 2.53
CA LYS A 78 -4.30 -11.75 2.88
C LYS A 78 -5.52 -12.42 2.25
N LYS A 79 -5.38 -13.70 1.94
CA LYS A 79 -6.48 -14.54 1.46
C LYS A 79 -6.20 -15.99 1.85
N ASP A 80 -7.23 -16.72 2.24
CA ASP A 80 -7.08 -18.13 2.63
C ASP A 80 -6.45 -18.99 1.54
N GLY A 81 -5.42 -19.75 1.91
CA GLY A 81 -4.64 -20.60 0.99
C GLY A 81 -3.62 -19.83 0.14
N PHE A 82 -3.34 -18.57 0.46
CA PHE A 82 -2.33 -17.73 -0.17
C PHE A 82 -1.36 -17.17 0.86
N GLU A 83 -0.11 -16.99 0.44
CA GLU A 83 0.90 -16.26 1.18
C GLU A 83 0.46 -14.80 1.40
N TYR A 84 0.81 -14.27 2.57
CA TYR A 84 0.56 -12.87 2.88
C TYR A 84 1.41 -11.95 2.03
N TYR A 85 0.78 -10.95 1.44
CA TYR A 85 1.46 -9.88 0.71
C TYR A 85 1.64 -8.69 1.64
N TYR A 86 2.90 -8.31 1.89
CA TYR A 86 3.26 -7.16 2.71
C TYR A 86 4.08 -6.16 1.89
N GLU A 87 3.71 -4.89 1.94
CA GLU A 87 4.42 -3.81 1.25
C GLU A 87 4.29 -2.50 2.04
N ASN A 88 5.33 -1.66 2.04
CA ASN A 88 5.22 -0.28 2.50
C ASN A 88 5.08 0.63 1.28
N ILE A 89 4.04 1.46 1.27
CA ILE A 89 3.80 2.42 0.19
C ILE A 89 4.01 3.84 0.68
N ASP A 90 4.61 4.66 -0.17
CA ASP A 90 4.68 6.10 0.02
C ASP A 90 3.55 6.77 -0.73
N VAL A 91 2.57 7.29 0.02
CA VAL A 91 1.48 8.11 -0.51
C VAL A 91 1.99 9.54 -0.59
N THR A 92 2.27 10.02 -1.80
CA THR A 92 2.84 11.36 -2.03
C THR A 92 1.81 12.35 -2.56
N ASN A 93 2.06 13.65 -2.34
CA ASN A 93 1.27 14.71 -2.95
C ASN A 93 1.62 14.81 -4.45
N GLY A 94 0.65 14.53 -5.32
CA GLY A 94 0.82 14.57 -6.76
C GLY A 94 0.12 13.44 -7.51
N GLY A 95 -0.45 13.77 -8.67
CA GLY A 95 -1.26 12.85 -9.48
C GLY A 95 -2.71 12.73 -8.97
N LYS A 96 -3.61 12.29 -9.85
CA LYS A 96 -5.05 12.21 -9.51
C LYS A 96 -5.38 10.99 -8.63
N GLU A 97 -4.71 9.86 -8.85
CA GLU A 97 -5.05 8.57 -8.26
C GLU A 97 -3.79 7.71 -8.06
N GLN A 98 -3.81 6.79 -7.08
CA GLN A 98 -2.77 5.77 -6.89
C GLN A 98 -3.44 4.41 -6.82
N SER A 99 -2.82 3.40 -7.41
CA SER A 99 -3.37 2.03 -7.45
C SER A 99 -2.30 1.03 -7.07
N ILE A 100 -2.64 0.11 -6.18
CA ILE A 100 -1.79 -0.98 -5.72
C ILE A 100 -2.41 -2.29 -6.21
N MET A 101 -1.58 -3.12 -6.85
CA MET A 101 -1.97 -4.43 -7.38
C MET A 101 -1.19 -5.52 -6.65
N ALA A 102 -1.85 -6.23 -5.74
CA ALA A 102 -1.25 -7.34 -5.01
C ALA A 102 -1.44 -8.66 -5.77
N VAL A 103 -0.35 -9.30 -6.17
CA VAL A 103 -0.39 -10.65 -6.77
C VAL A 103 -0.04 -11.66 -5.69
N LEU A 104 -1.02 -12.44 -5.24
CA LEU A 104 -0.86 -13.40 -4.16
C LEU A 104 -0.36 -14.75 -4.71
N LYS A 105 0.60 -15.34 -4.02
CA LYS A 105 1.11 -16.69 -4.31
C LYS A 105 0.36 -17.70 -3.45
N LYS A 106 0.01 -18.86 -4.01
CA LYS A 106 -0.59 -19.93 -3.20
C LYS A 106 0.40 -20.38 -2.13
N GLU A 107 -0.09 -20.51 -0.91
CA GLU A 107 0.65 -21.17 0.14
C GLU A 107 0.61 -22.67 -0.15
N LEU A 108 1.73 -23.19 -0.66
CA LEU A 108 1.89 -24.63 -0.82
C LEU A 108 2.17 -25.21 0.57
N LEU A 109 1.12 -25.64 1.26
CA LEU A 109 1.27 -26.50 2.43
C LEU A 109 2.21 -27.64 2.02
N GLN A 110 3.36 -27.75 2.69
CA GLN A 110 4.35 -28.78 2.41
C GLN A 110 3.82 -30.16 2.86
N TYR A 111 2.82 -30.70 2.14
CA TYR A 111 2.37 -32.07 2.29
C TYR A 111 3.16 -32.94 1.29
N GLY A 112 4.12 -33.73 1.78
CA GLY A 112 4.76 -34.77 0.95
C GLY A 112 6.17 -35.23 1.29
N GLY A 113 6.77 -34.82 2.40
CA GLY A 113 8.08 -35.33 2.83
C GLY A 113 8.00 -36.68 3.54
N VAL A 114 7.62 -37.76 2.85
CA VAL A 114 8.05 -39.12 3.23
C VAL A 114 8.90 -39.69 2.10
N VAL A 115 10.20 -39.44 2.19
CA VAL A 115 11.20 -40.25 1.48
C VAL A 115 12.12 -40.85 2.53
N GLN A 116 11.76 -42.05 2.98
CA GLN A 116 12.70 -43.03 3.51
C GLN A 116 12.54 -44.28 2.63
N PHE A 117 13.23 -44.29 1.50
CA PHE A 117 13.59 -45.54 0.83
C PHE A 117 14.81 -46.08 1.59
N ASN A 118 14.64 -47.15 2.38
CA ASN A 118 15.60 -48.26 2.61
C ASN A 118 15.49 -48.96 3.99
N ASP A 119 14.32 -49.49 4.37
CA ASP A 119 14.26 -50.65 5.27
C ASP A 119 13.32 -51.72 4.67
N ARG A 120 13.93 -52.55 3.80
CA ARG A 120 13.54 -53.87 3.27
C ARG A 120 12.12 -54.09 2.71
N PRO A 121 11.98 -54.68 1.50
CA PRO A 121 10.68 -55.17 1.04
C PRO A 121 10.24 -56.36 1.92
N ILE A 122 9.12 -56.22 2.61
CA ILE A 122 8.39 -57.37 3.15
C ILE A 122 7.66 -58.02 1.98
N ILE A 123 8.20 -59.14 1.47
CA ILE A 123 7.46 -60.13 0.68
C ILE A 123 6.39 -60.76 1.58
N GLY A 124 5.26 -60.08 1.73
CA GLY A 124 4.07 -60.65 2.34
C GLY A 124 3.39 -61.58 1.36
N ASN A 125 3.65 -62.89 1.48
CA ASN A 125 2.84 -63.92 0.85
C ASN A 125 1.38 -63.80 1.35
N GLY A 126 0.41 -63.74 0.43
CA GLY A 126 -0.98 -64.12 0.69
C GLY A 126 -2.03 -63.00 0.57
N TYR A 127 -2.56 -62.82 -0.63
CA TYR A 127 -3.99 -62.55 -0.80
C TYR A 127 -4.65 -63.87 -1.22
N PRO A 128 -5.55 -64.47 -0.42
CA PRO A 128 -6.45 -65.49 -0.94
C PRO A 128 -7.54 -64.81 -1.77
N ASP A 129 -7.67 -65.22 -3.03
CA ASP A 129 -8.83 -64.91 -3.87
C ASP A 129 -10.12 -65.41 -3.18
N LEU A 130 -11.14 -64.55 -3.11
CA LEU A 130 -12.55 -64.94 -2.95
C LEU A 130 -13.37 -64.26 -4.05
#